data_AF-A0A813HR21-F1
#
_entry.id   AF-A0A813HR21-F1
#
_cell.length_a   1.000
_cell.length_b   1.000
_cell.length_c   1.000
_cell.angle_alpha   90.00
_cell.angle_beta   90.00
_cell.angle_gamma   90.00
#
_symmetry.space_group_name_H-M   'P 1'
#
loop_
_entity.id
_entity.type
_entity.pdbx_description
1 polymer ?
#
loop_
_entity_poly.entity_id
_entity_poly.type
_entity_poly.pdbx_seq_one_letter_code
_entity_poly.pdbx_strand_id
1 'polypeptide(L)'
;MALCYYFHIVPAFVVSLVVHLLLFVLVLADKLPLSPAYYGSRPYYVGCWCTVGGWSAFWLTLFLWAEVAATFGRSGPIIFVDKVCIDQVNIDRKVQGILAIPAWLACSGTLVAIFSDELLVRLWTCFELCTFVALGRTDKIRVEPALGPSASFLVSMCVLLLGMWSQLLAMGDSSEKELQSALGREFTMTVDILGRLAMSLLIFE
;
A
#
# COMPACT_ATOMS: atom_id res chain seq x y z
N MET A 1 -2.37 -9.00 -3.57
CA MET A 1 -2.37 -7.52 -3.49
C MET A 1 -3.28 -7.00 -2.39
N ALA A 2 -4.62 -7.10 -2.52
CA ALA A 2 -5.55 -6.60 -1.50
C ALA A 2 -5.27 -7.15 -0.09
N LEU A 3 -5.06 -8.46 0.02
CA LEU A 3 -4.73 -9.10 1.30
C LEU A 3 -3.41 -8.59 1.90
N CYS A 4 -2.36 -8.43 1.08
CA CYS A 4 -1.08 -7.88 1.52
C CYS A 4 -1.23 -6.42 1.97
N TYR A 5 -2.03 -5.64 1.25
CA TYR A 5 -2.34 -4.26 1.61
C TYR A 5 -3.02 -4.21 2.98
N TYR A 6 -4.06 -5.01 3.19
CA TYR A 6 -4.76 -5.10 4.46
C TYR A 6 -3.84 -5.43 5.65
N PHE A 7 -3.01 -6.47 5.54
CA PHE A 7 -2.16 -6.89 6.66
C PHE A 7 -0.90 -6.05 6.86
N HIS A 8 -0.32 -5.50 5.78
CA HIS A 8 1.02 -4.92 5.82
C HIS A 8 1.07 -3.40 5.65
N ILE A 9 -0.07 -2.71 5.49
CA ILE A 9 -0.08 -1.25 5.31
C ILE A 9 0.54 -0.50 6.50
N VAL A 10 0.20 -0.92 7.73
CA VAL A 10 0.72 -0.31 8.96
C VAL A 10 2.23 -0.49 9.11
N PRO A 11 2.80 -1.72 9.07
CA PRO A 11 4.26 -1.88 9.14
C PRO A 11 4.98 -1.20 7.98
N ALA A 12 4.41 -1.20 6.77
CA ALA A 12 5.00 -0.49 5.63
C ALA A 12 5.11 1.01 5.88
N PHE A 13 4.07 1.62 6.45
CA PHE A 13 4.09 3.04 6.82
C PHE A 13 5.13 3.35 7.90
N VAL A 14 5.16 2.55 8.98
CA VAL A 14 6.11 2.73 10.09
C VAL A 14 7.56 2.60 9.59
N VAL A 15 7.86 1.56 8.81
CA VAL A 15 9.22 1.34 8.27
C VAL A 15 9.60 2.48 7.32
N SER A 16 8.70 2.90 6.43
CA SER A 16 8.95 4.03 5.53
C SER A 16 9.24 5.32 6.29
N LEU A 17 8.50 5.61 7.36
CA LEU A 17 8.72 6.78 8.21
C LEU A 17 10.08 6.72 8.91
N VAL A 18 10.44 5.57 9.47
CA VAL A 18 11.75 5.36 10.11
C VAL A 18 12.87 5.54 9.10
N VAL A 19 12.76 4.97 7.91
CA VAL A 19 13.77 5.13 6.84
C VAL A 19 13.88 6.59 6.40
N HIS A 20 12.77 7.31 6.25
CA HIS A 20 12.79 8.74 5.96
C HIS A 20 13.54 9.54 7.03
N LEU A 21 13.26 9.29 8.31
CA LEU A 21 13.92 9.98 9.43
C LEU A 21 15.41 9.64 9.50
N LEU A 22 15.79 8.38 9.29
CA LEU A 22 17.19 7.96 9.27
C LEU A 22 17.97 8.62 8.13
N LEU A 23 17.41 8.64 6.92
CA LEU A 23 18.03 9.31 5.77
C LEU A 23 18.12 10.82 5.99
N PHE A 24 17.10 11.43 6.60
CA PHE A 24 17.13 12.85 6.96
C PHE A 24 18.25 13.16 7.97
N VAL A 25 18.42 12.35 9.01
CA VAL A 25 19.50 12.49 9.99
C VAL A 25 20.88 12.30 9.33
N LEU A 26 21.02 11.34 8.41
CA LEU A 26 22.26 11.12 7.67
C LEU A 26 22.61 12.29 6.72
N VAL A 27 21.60 12.96 6.16
CA VAL A 27 21.78 14.21 5.40
C VAL A 27 22.24 15.33 6.32
N LEU A 28 21.64 15.51 7.50
CA LEU A 28 22.07 16.51 8.49
C LEU A 28 23.49 16.26 9.03
N ALA A 29 23.93 15.00 9.05
CA ALA A 29 25.28 14.61 9.46
C ALA A 29 26.32 14.70 8.33
N ASP A 30 25.97 15.29 7.18
CA ASP A 30 26.80 15.40 5.98
C ASP A 30 27.36 14.06 5.48
N LYS A 31 26.67 12.94 5.77
CA LYS A 31 27.07 11.60 5.31
C LYS A 31 26.47 11.23 3.97
N LEU A 32 25.32 11.81 3.62
CA LEU A 32 24.67 11.64 2.33
C LEU A 32 24.89 12.88 1.46
N PRO A 33 25.28 12.71 0.18
CA PRO A 33 25.46 13.84 -0.71
C PRO A 33 24.11 14.50 -1.00
N LEU A 34 24.07 15.81 -0.80
CA LEU A 34 22.97 16.65 -1.25
C LEU A 34 23.12 16.92 -2.75
N SER A 35 22.05 16.71 -3.51
CA SER A 35 22.04 17.09 -4.92
C SER A 35 21.80 18.60 -5.03
N PRO A 36 22.69 19.36 -5.69
CA PRO A 36 22.47 20.78 -5.92
C PRO A 36 21.35 20.95 -6.96
N ALA A 37 20.37 21.79 -6.62
CA ALA A 37 19.31 22.24 -7.51
C ALA A 37 19.38 23.77 -7.60
N TYR A 38 18.95 24.33 -8.74
CA TYR A 38 19.11 25.76 -9.01
C TYR A 38 17.75 26.46 -9.11
N TYR A 39 17.53 27.45 -8.24
CA TYR A 39 16.35 28.32 -8.30
C TYR A 39 16.80 29.72 -8.72
N GLY A 40 16.61 30.05 -10.00
CA GLY A 40 17.23 31.25 -10.57
C GLY A 40 18.74 31.23 -10.36
N SER A 41 19.28 32.28 -9.72
CA SER A 41 20.72 32.40 -9.42
C SER A 41 21.16 31.87 -8.05
N ARG A 42 20.24 31.34 -7.22
CA ARG A 42 20.57 30.81 -5.88
C ARG A 42 20.56 29.27 -5.88
N PRO A 43 21.67 28.61 -5.51
CA PRO A 43 21.68 27.17 -5.32
C PRO A 43 20.88 26.80 -4.06
N TYR A 44 20.08 25.75 -4.13
CA TYR A 44 19.44 25.09 -2.99
C TYR A 44 19.71 23.60 -3.06
N TYR A 45 19.68 22.92 -1.92
CA TYR A 45 20.08 21.52 -1.81
C TYR A 45 18.86 20.63 -1.57
N VAL A 46 18.71 19.58 -2.39
CA VAL A 46 17.59 18.64 -2.29
C VAL A 46 18.12 17.25 -1.95
N GLY A 47 17.52 16.62 -0.95
CA GLY A 47 17.81 15.23 -0.55
C GLY A 47 16.96 14.24 -1.33
N CYS A 48 17.33 13.91 -2.58
CA CYS A 48 16.63 12.91 -3.39
C CYS A 48 16.60 11.52 -2.73
N TRP A 49 17.62 11.20 -1.94
CA TRP A 49 17.75 9.95 -1.19
C TRP A 49 16.59 9.71 -0.23
N CYS A 50 16.09 10.76 0.44
CA CYS A 50 14.99 10.64 1.39
C CYS A 50 13.71 10.15 0.69
N THR A 51 13.38 10.77 -0.45
CA THR A 51 12.18 10.44 -1.23
C THR A 51 12.26 9.03 -1.82
N VAL A 52 13.37 8.70 -2.48
CA VAL A 52 13.56 7.39 -3.12
C VAL A 52 13.63 6.29 -2.06
N GLY A 53 14.45 6.48 -1.02
CA GLY A 53 14.66 5.49 0.02
C GLY A 53 13.38 5.19 0.81
N GLY A 54 12.63 6.22 1.17
CA GLY A 54 11.36 6.05 1.87
C GLY A 54 10.27 5.37 1.04
N TRP A 55 10.17 5.70 -0.25
CA TRP A 55 9.24 5.04 -1.18
C TRP A 55 9.61 3.57 -1.42
N SER A 56 10.89 3.29 -1.68
CA SER A 56 11.37 1.92 -1.83
C SER A 56 11.15 1.10 -0.57
N ALA A 57 11.43 1.66 0.61
CA ALA A 57 11.20 0.99 1.88
C ALA A 57 9.71 0.67 2.11
N PHE A 58 8.80 1.57 1.74
CA PHE A 58 7.36 1.33 1.84
C PHE A 58 6.94 0.10 1.03
N TRP A 59 7.25 0.08 -0.27
CA TRP A 59 6.83 -1.01 -1.16
C TRP A 59 7.52 -2.32 -0.82
N LEU A 60 8.83 -2.30 -0.54
CA LEU A 60 9.55 -3.51 -0.13
C LEU A 60 8.95 -4.09 1.15
N THR A 61 8.62 -3.26 2.12
CA THR A 61 7.96 -3.72 3.35
C THR A 61 6.56 -4.26 3.04
N LEU A 62 5.75 -3.57 2.25
CA LEU A 62 4.40 -4.02 1.91
C LEU A 62 4.37 -5.44 1.32
N PHE A 63 5.34 -5.76 0.46
CA PHE A 63 5.43 -7.06 -0.20
C PHE A 63 6.17 -8.13 0.60
N LEU A 64 7.28 -7.77 1.26
CA LEU A 64 8.20 -8.71 1.88
C LEU A 64 8.06 -8.79 3.40
N TRP A 65 7.15 -8.02 4.01
CA TRP A 65 6.98 -8.03 5.46
C TRP A 65 6.66 -9.42 6.03
N ALA A 66 5.92 -10.25 5.31
CA ALA A 66 5.64 -11.62 5.75
C ALA A 66 6.92 -12.44 5.92
N GLU A 67 7.84 -12.37 4.94
CA GLU A 67 9.13 -13.06 4.98
C GLU A 67 10.02 -12.49 6.09
N VAL A 68 10.08 -11.16 6.20
CA VAL A 68 10.85 -10.48 7.26
C VAL A 68 10.32 -10.87 8.64
N ALA A 69 9.00 -10.82 8.86
CA ALA A 69 8.39 -11.22 10.11
C ALA A 69 8.67 -12.70 10.45
N ALA A 70 8.66 -13.58 9.44
CA ALA A 70 8.99 -14.98 9.61
C ALA A 70 10.44 -15.18 10.11
N THR A 71 11.41 -14.40 9.60
CA THR A 71 12.79 -14.44 10.10
C THR A 71 12.93 -14.02 11.58
N PHE A 72 11.99 -13.24 12.10
CA PHE A 72 11.91 -12.88 13.53
C PHE A 72 11.05 -13.84 14.36
N GLY A 73 10.69 -15.02 13.81
CA GLY A 73 9.88 -16.02 14.51
C GLY A 73 8.43 -15.63 14.70
N ARG A 74 7.92 -14.61 13.99
CA ARG A 74 6.50 -14.26 13.99
C ARG A 74 5.77 -15.08 12.93
N SER A 75 4.93 -16.01 13.37
CA SER A 75 3.96 -16.67 12.51
C SER A 75 2.86 -15.69 12.12
N GLY A 76 2.62 -15.53 10.81
CA GLY A 76 1.53 -14.71 10.29
C GLY A 76 0.14 -15.26 10.64
N PRO A 77 -0.93 -14.50 10.36
CA PRO A 77 -2.29 -14.98 10.55
C PRO A 77 -2.54 -16.25 9.72
N ILE A 78 -3.32 -17.18 10.26
CA ILE A 78 -3.82 -18.34 9.50
C ILE A 78 -4.97 -17.83 8.64
N ILE A 79 -4.79 -17.87 7.32
CA ILE A 79 -5.76 -17.37 6.35
C ILE A 79 -6.26 -18.53 5.51
N PHE A 80 -7.58 -18.70 5.44
CA PHE A 80 -8.22 -19.58 4.49
C PHE A 80 -8.53 -18.79 3.21
N VAL A 81 -8.04 -19.29 2.07
CA VAL A 81 -8.33 -18.72 0.75
C VAL A 81 -8.82 -19.86 -0.12
N ASP A 82 -10.11 -19.86 -0.45
CA ASP A 82 -10.79 -20.95 -1.17
C ASP A 82 -10.02 -21.44 -2.39
N LYS A 83 -9.50 -20.51 -3.19
CA LYS A 83 -8.76 -20.83 -4.43
C LYS A 83 -7.43 -21.56 -4.18
N VAL A 84 -6.83 -21.38 -3.01
CA VAL A 84 -5.52 -21.96 -2.63
C VAL A 84 -5.69 -23.18 -1.75
N CYS A 85 -6.67 -23.15 -0.83
CA CYS A 85 -6.89 -24.19 0.15
C CYS A 85 -7.70 -25.38 -0.39
N ILE A 86 -8.49 -25.18 -1.46
CA ILE A 86 -9.27 -26.25 -2.09
C ILE A 86 -8.50 -26.79 -3.31
N ASP A 87 -8.34 -28.11 -3.36
CA ASP A 87 -7.73 -28.81 -4.49
C ASP A 87 -8.51 -28.53 -5.78
N GLN A 88 -7.86 -27.93 -6.78
CA GLN A 88 -8.48 -27.58 -8.06
C GLN A 88 -8.35 -28.68 -9.11
N VAL A 89 -7.51 -29.69 -8.86
CA VAL A 89 -7.15 -30.73 -9.83
C VAL A 89 -7.89 -32.03 -9.55
N ASN A 90 -7.91 -32.47 -8.29
CA ASN A 90 -8.58 -33.71 -7.90
C ASN A 90 -10.05 -33.42 -7.52
N ILE A 91 -10.99 -34.00 -8.26
CA ILE A 91 -12.42 -33.73 -8.07
C ILE A 91 -12.94 -34.20 -6.71
N ASP A 92 -12.49 -35.35 -6.21
CA ASP A 92 -12.94 -35.88 -4.92
C ASP A 92 -12.48 -34.99 -3.77
N ARG A 93 -11.22 -34.56 -3.82
CA ARG A 93 -10.65 -33.61 -2.84
C ARG A 93 -11.30 -32.24 -2.94
N LYS A 94 -11.65 -31.79 -4.14
CA LYS A 94 -12.39 -30.55 -4.35
C LYS A 94 -13.75 -30.59 -3.66
N VAL A 95 -14.51 -31.67 -3.85
CA VAL A 95 -15.82 -31.85 -3.19
C VAL A 95 -15.65 -31.88 -1.68
N GLN A 96 -14.67 -32.61 -1.15
CA GLN A 96 -14.38 -32.63 0.29
C GLN A 96 -14.02 -31.24 0.82
N GLY A 97 -13.20 -30.48 0.09
CA GLY A 97 -12.83 -29.11 0.45
C GLY A 97 -14.03 -28.17 0.48
N ILE A 98 -14.92 -28.26 -0.52
CA ILE A 98 -16.16 -27.46 -0.58
C ILE A 98 -17.09 -27.79 0.59
N LEU A 99 -17.27 -29.08 0.90
CA LEU A 99 -18.10 -29.51 2.02
C LEU A 99 -17.54 -29.06 3.39
N ALA A 100 -16.24 -28.77 3.47
CA ALA A 100 -15.59 -28.27 4.68
C ALA A 100 -15.69 -26.75 4.88
N ILE A 101 -16.07 -25.97 3.85
CA ILE A 101 -16.16 -24.50 3.93
C ILE A 101 -16.99 -24.01 5.12
N PRO A 102 -18.20 -24.55 5.41
CA PRO A 102 -19.00 -24.06 6.53
C PRO A 102 -18.31 -24.24 7.88
N ALA A 103 -17.54 -25.31 8.04
CA ALA A 103 -16.75 -25.55 9.25
C ALA A 103 -15.62 -24.52 9.38
N TRP A 104 -14.93 -24.20 8.29
CA TRP A 104 -13.94 -23.13 8.26
C TRP A 104 -14.54 -21.77 8.61
N LEU A 105 -15.70 -21.42 8.05
CA LEU A 105 -16.41 -20.18 8.38
C LEU A 105 -16.83 -20.14 9.86
N ALA A 106 -17.30 -21.26 10.41
CA ALA A 106 -17.65 -21.38 11.83
C ALA A 106 -16.44 -21.21 12.76
N CYS A 107 -15.26 -21.65 12.34
CA CYS A 107 -14.01 -21.49 13.11
C CYS A 107 -13.28 -20.16 12.85
N SER A 108 -13.63 -19.43 11.78
CA SER A 108 -12.96 -18.18 11.41
C SER A 108 -13.42 -17.01 12.27
N GLY A 109 -12.46 -16.21 12.76
CA GLY A 109 -12.73 -15.04 13.59
C GLY A 109 -13.11 -13.78 12.80
N THR A 110 -12.81 -13.72 11.51
CA THR A 110 -13.08 -12.56 10.64
C THR A 110 -13.23 -13.03 9.20
N LEU A 111 -14.20 -12.47 8.48
CA LEU A 111 -14.39 -12.67 7.05
C LEU A 111 -13.95 -11.40 6.32
N VAL A 112 -12.95 -11.51 5.44
CA VAL A 112 -12.50 -10.39 4.60
C VAL A 112 -13.08 -10.58 3.20
N ALA A 113 -14.11 -9.80 2.87
CA ALA A 113 -14.76 -9.80 1.57
C ALA A 113 -14.12 -8.73 0.68
N ILE A 114 -13.53 -9.16 -0.45
CA ILE A 114 -12.98 -8.22 -1.41
C ILE A 114 -14.13 -7.68 -2.28
N PHE A 115 -14.44 -6.40 -2.15
CA PHE A 115 -15.49 -5.75 -2.92
C PHE A 115 -15.07 -5.62 -4.39
N SER A 116 -15.80 -6.32 -5.24
CA SER A 116 -15.75 -6.26 -6.70
C SER A 116 -17.15 -6.45 -7.26
N ASP A 117 -17.36 -6.09 -8.53
CA ASP A 117 -18.65 -6.26 -9.21
C ASP A 117 -19.10 -7.73 -9.26
N GLU A 118 -18.17 -8.67 -9.07
CA GLU A 118 -18.44 -10.11 -9.08
C GLU A 118 -18.80 -10.67 -7.69
N LEU A 119 -18.63 -9.89 -6.61
CA LEU A 119 -18.80 -10.38 -5.24
C LEU A 119 -20.21 -10.90 -4.98
N LEU A 120 -21.24 -10.19 -5.46
CA LEU A 120 -22.65 -10.57 -5.29
C LEU A 120 -23.17 -11.46 -6.42
N VAL A 121 -22.40 -11.64 -7.48
CA VAL A 121 -22.77 -12.47 -8.64
C VAL A 121 -22.37 -13.93 -8.41
N ARG A 122 -21.25 -14.16 -7.72
CA ARG A 122 -20.76 -15.51 -7.45
C ARG A 122 -21.56 -16.14 -6.31
N LEU A 123 -22.19 -17.29 -6.60
CA LEU A 123 -22.98 -18.03 -5.63
C LEU A 123 -22.18 -18.39 -4.36
N TRP A 124 -20.92 -18.76 -4.53
CA TRP A 124 -20.04 -19.17 -3.44
C TRP A 124 -19.74 -18.04 -2.45
N THR A 125 -19.42 -16.84 -2.94
CA THR A 125 -19.16 -15.68 -2.08
C THR A 125 -20.43 -15.22 -1.36
N CYS A 126 -21.58 -15.26 -2.03
CA CYS A 126 -22.87 -15.03 -1.38
C CYS A 126 -23.17 -16.08 -0.29
N PHE A 127 -22.87 -17.36 -0.55
CA PHE A 127 -23.01 -18.42 0.44
C PHE A 127 -22.13 -18.19 1.67
N GLU A 128 -20.85 -17.85 1.49
CA GLU A 128 -19.91 -17.54 2.58
C GLU A 128 -20.41 -16.35 3.41
N LEU A 129 -20.80 -15.26 2.74
CA LEU A 129 -21.31 -14.06 3.38
C LEU A 129 -22.59 -14.35 4.18
N CYS A 130 -23.58 -14.99 3.57
CA CYS A 130 -24.83 -15.36 4.22
C CYS A 130 -24.61 -16.31 5.40
N THR A 131 -23.70 -17.29 5.27
CA THR A 131 -23.36 -18.21 6.36
C THR A 131 -22.74 -17.45 7.52
N PHE A 132 -21.83 -16.52 7.26
CA PHE A 132 -21.18 -15.73 8.30
C PHE A 132 -22.15 -14.76 9.00
N VAL A 133 -23.08 -14.17 8.25
CA VAL A 133 -24.21 -13.39 8.79
C VAL A 133 -25.14 -14.26 9.63
N ALA A 134 -25.50 -15.46 9.17
CA ALA A 134 -26.36 -16.39 9.88
C ALA A 134 -25.75 -16.89 11.20
N LEU A 135 -24.42 -16.93 11.29
CA LEU A 135 -23.68 -17.18 12.53
C LEU A 135 -23.69 -16.00 13.51
N GLY A 136 -24.34 -14.88 13.15
CA GLY A 136 -24.45 -13.67 14.00
C GLY A 136 -23.17 -12.84 14.06
N ARG A 137 -22.26 -12.98 13.08
CA ARG A 137 -20.91 -12.37 13.09
C ARG A 137 -20.77 -11.18 12.14
N THR A 138 -21.82 -10.38 11.99
CA THR A 138 -21.84 -9.23 11.08
C THR A 138 -20.77 -8.18 11.40
N ASP A 139 -20.42 -8.01 12.68
CA ASP A 139 -19.37 -7.11 13.16
C ASP A 139 -17.95 -7.58 12.79
N LYS A 140 -17.80 -8.84 12.35
CA LYS A 140 -16.53 -9.44 11.94
C LYS A 140 -16.38 -9.55 10.42
N ILE A 141 -17.26 -8.91 9.66
CA ILE A 141 -17.15 -8.83 8.20
C ILE A 141 -16.40 -7.54 7.87
N ARG A 142 -15.27 -7.67 7.16
CA ARG A 142 -14.48 -6.56 6.64
C ARG A 142 -14.60 -6.54 5.12
N VAL A 143 -14.98 -5.40 4.57
CA VAL A 143 -15.16 -5.24 3.13
C VAL A 143 -14.02 -4.36 2.62
N GLU A 144 -13.20 -4.90 1.73
CA GLU A 144 -12.01 -4.23 1.22
C GLU A 144 -12.13 -4.01 -0.30
N PRO A 145 -11.97 -2.78 -0.82
CA PRO A 145 -12.10 -2.52 -2.25
C PRO A 145 -11.00 -3.20 -3.07
N ALA A 146 -11.37 -3.96 -4.10
CA ALA A 146 -10.41 -4.65 -4.97
C ALA A 146 -9.42 -3.69 -5.66
N LEU A 147 -9.86 -2.48 -5.98
CA LEU A 147 -9.07 -1.47 -6.68
C LEU A 147 -8.09 -0.71 -5.77
N GLY A 148 -8.29 -0.73 -4.44
CA GLY A 148 -7.53 0.06 -3.47
C GLY A 148 -6.00 -0.08 -3.59
N PRO A 149 -5.44 -1.31 -3.61
CA PRO A 149 -3.98 -1.51 -3.70
C PRO A 149 -3.39 -1.04 -5.04
N SER A 150 -4.13 -1.23 -6.14
CA SER A 150 -3.67 -0.83 -7.47
C SER A 150 -3.73 0.70 -7.63
N ALA A 151 -4.80 1.32 -7.14
CA ALA A 151 -4.95 2.77 -7.12
C ALA A 151 -3.89 3.44 -6.24
N SER A 152 -3.66 2.92 -5.03
CA SER A 152 -2.60 3.43 -4.14
C SER A 152 -1.21 3.30 -4.75
N PHE A 153 -0.92 2.19 -5.46
CA PHE A 153 0.32 2.05 -6.22
C PHE A 153 0.46 3.10 -7.32
N LEU A 154 -0.57 3.29 -8.14
CA LEU A 154 -0.56 4.28 -9.23
C LEU A 154 -0.40 5.71 -8.68
N VAL A 155 -1.15 6.07 -7.65
CA VAL A 155 -1.05 7.39 -7.00
C VAL A 155 0.37 7.58 -6.47
N SER A 156 0.90 6.62 -5.71
CA SER A 156 2.26 6.68 -5.15
C SER A 156 3.33 6.80 -6.24
N MET A 157 3.19 6.06 -7.34
CA MET A 157 4.09 6.14 -8.49
C MET A 157 4.01 7.52 -9.17
N CYS A 158 2.80 8.06 -9.38
CA CYS A 158 2.60 9.40 -9.92
C CYS A 158 3.27 10.46 -9.03
N VAL A 159 3.07 10.40 -7.70
CA VAL A 159 3.72 11.31 -6.75
C VAL A 159 5.24 11.24 -6.88
N LEU A 160 5.81 10.04 -6.96
CA LEU A 160 7.26 9.87 -7.09
C LEU A 160 7.77 10.43 -8.43
N LEU A 161 7.12 10.11 -9.55
CA LEU A 161 7.50 10.60 -10.86
C LEU A 161 7.39 12.13 -10.96
N LEU A 162 6.34 12.72 -10.38
CA LEU A 162 6.16 14.16 -10.33
C LEU A 162 7.23 14.82 -9.44
N GLY A 163 7.56 14.21 -8.30
CA GLY A 163 8.67 14.62 -7.45
C GLY A 163 10.00 14.62 -8.20
N MET A 164 10.32 13.52 -8.88
CA MET A 164 11.53 13.41 -9.69
C MET A 164 11.54 14.39 -10.88
N TRP A 165 10.39 14.56 -11.54
CA TRP A 165 10.25 15.51 -12.65
C TRP A 165 10.48 16.95 -12.20
N SER A 166 9.94 17.34 -11.05
CA SER A 166 10.19 18.67 -10.48
C SER A 166 11.68 18.90 -10.17
N GLN A 167 12.38 17.86 -9.71
CA GLN A 167 13.81 17.90 -9.46
C GLN A 167 14.63 17.99 -10.78
N LEU A 168 14.19 17.29 -11.83
CA LEU A 168 14.80 17.36 -13.16
C LEU A 168 14.62 18.75 -13.79
N LEU A 169 13.41 19.32 -13.73
CA LEU A 169 13.15 20.67 -14.24
C LEU A 169 13.97 21.74 -13.51
N ALA A 170 14.22 21.57 -12.21
CA ALA A 170 15.11 22.45 -11.46
C ALA A 170 16.57 22.45 -11.95
N MET A 171 16.97 21.46 -12.76
CA MET A 171 18.28 21.40 -13.43
C MET A 171 18.27 22.04 -14.84
N GLY A 172 17.10 22.35 -15.41
CA GLY A 172 16.95 23.00 -16.73
C GLY A 172 17.33 24.49 -16.76
N ASP A 173 17.33 25.14 -17.93
CA ASP A 173 17.89 26.50 -18.15
C ASP A 173 17.05 27.66 -17.60
N SER A 174 17.67 28.84 -17.40
CA SER A 174 17.25 29.95 -16.52
C SER A 174 15.93 30.67 -16.89
N SER A 175 15.42 30.55 -18.11
CA SER A 175 14.33 31.42 -18.61
C SER A 175 12.91 30.93 -18.32
N GLU A 176 12.70 29.64 -18.02
CA GLU A 176 11.38 29.06 -17.71
C GLU A 176 11.10 28.92 -16.20
N LYS A 177 12.10 29.27 -15.36
CA LYS A 177 12.15 28.91 -13.94
C LYS A 177 11.13 29.63 -13.06
N GLU A 178 10.73 30.87 -13.37
CA GLU A 178 9.78 31.61 -12.52
C GLU A 178 8.35 31.08 -12.62
N LEU A 179 7.86 30.79 -13.83
CA LEU A 179 6.51 30.24 -14.01
C LEU A 179 6.43 28.78 -13.50
N GLN A 180 7.48 27.99 -13.73
CA GLN A 180 7.57 26.60 -13.28
C GLN A 180 7.74 26.47 -11.76
N SER A 181 8.35 27.46 -11.10
CA SER A 181 8.56 27.46 -9.66
C SER A 181 7.31 27.72 -8.81
N ALA A 182 6.39 28.56 -9.31
CA ALA A 182 5.12 28.82 -8.66
C ALA A 182 4.21 27.59 -8.78
N LEU A 183 4.17 26.99 -9.98
CA LEU A 183 3.48 25.73 -10.24
C LEU A 183 4.05 24.56 -9.43
N GLY A 184 5.37 24.42 -9.34
CA GLY A 184 6.02 23.33 -8.61
C GLY A 184 5.77 23.36 -7.09
N ARG A 185 5.75 24.55 -6.48
CA ARG A 185 5.49 24.72 -5.03
C ARG A 185 4.04 24.48 -4.65
N GLU A 186 3.11 25.03 -5.42
CA GLU A 186 1.67 24.77 -5.26
C GLU A 186 1.42 23.27 -5.43
N PHE A 187 1.97 22.66 -6.50
CA PHE A 187 1.69 21.26 -6.83
C PHE A 187 2.31 20.25 -5.85
N THR A 188 3.52 20.48 -5.32
CA THR A 188 4.07 19.61 -4.26
C THR A 188 3.29 19.69 -2.95
N MET A 189 2.78 20.88 -2.59
CA MET A 189 1.84 20.99 -1.46
C MET A 189 0.52 20.27 -1.76
N THR A 190 -0.07 20.46 -2.94
CA THR A 190 -1.35 19.83 -3.28
C THR A 190 -1.22 18.31 -3.33
N VAL A 191 -0.10 17.77 -3.82
CA VAL A 191 0.16 16.33 -3.86
C VAL A 191 0.42 15.76 -2.46
N ASP A 192 1.13 16.47 -1.57
CA ASP A 192 1.31 16.04 -0.18
C ASP A 192 -0.02 16.08 0.59
N ILE A 193 -0.86 17.10 0.34
CA ILE A 193 -2.19 17.24 0.93
C ILE A 193 -3.16 16.19 0.36
N LEU A 194 -3.17 15.93 -0.94
CA LEU A 194 -3.98 14.87 -1.58
C LEU A 194 -3.53 13.48 -1.15
N GLY A 195 -2.23 13.25 -1.00
CA GLY A 195 -1.70 12.00 -0.46
C GLY A 195 -2.15 11.78 0.99
N ARG A 196 -2.08 12.82 1.84
CA ARG A 196 -2.60 12.78 3.21
C ARG A 196 -4.13 12.63 3.27
N LEU A 197 -4.86 13.26 2.36
CA LEU A 197 -6.33 13.15 2.28
C LEU A 197 -6.78 11.78 1.77
N ALA A 198 -6.15 11.25 0.73
CA ALA A 198 -6.41 9.89 0.24
C ALA A 198 -6.08 8.85 1.31
N MET A 199 -5.00 9.04 2.06
CA MET A 199 -4.68 8.21 3.22
C MET A 199 -5.71 8.34 4.34
N SER A 200 -6.22 9.55 4.62
CA SER A 200 -7.29 9.73 5.61
C SER A 200 -8.61 9.09 5.18
N LEU A 201 -8.95 9.17 3.89
CA LEU A 201 -10.16 8.52 3.35
C LEU A 201 -10.05 7.00 3.36
N LEU A 202 -8.84 6.44 3.19
CA LEU A 202 -8.57 5.01 3.32
C LEU A 202 -8.50 4.51 4.79
N ILE A 203 -8.49 5.41 5.78
CA ILE A 203 -8.49 5.08 7.22
C ILE A 203 -9.91 5.16 7.82
N PHE A 204 -10.86 5.78 7.12
CA PHE A 204 -12.24 6.00 7.59
C PHE A 204 -13.30 5.10 6.95
N GLU A 205 -12.92 4.07 6.19
CA GLU A 205 -13.78 2.96 5.76
C GLU A 205 -13.31 1.64 6.42
#